data_AF-A0AA36MVT7-F1
#
_entry.id   AF-A0AA36MVT7-F1
#
_cell.length_a   1.000
_cell.length_b   1.000
_cell.length_c   1.000
_cell.angle_alpha   90.00
_cell.angle_beta   90.00
_cell.angle_gamma   90.00
#
_symmetry.space_group_name_H-M   'P 1'
#
loop_
_entity.id
_entity.type
_entity.pdbx_description
1 polymer ?
#
loop_
_entity_poly.entity_id
_entity_poly.type
_entity_poly.pdbx_seq_one_letter_code
_entity_poly.pdbx_strand_id
1 'polypeptide(L)'
;MFRGSSIKQARVALQDLQQIGISIFNRSPGHGIAFLVAMGVVRDFPVEINNFLVRLAADPEKMGDYLSEEFPTAQTLRLEFLNSLPLLGTGVISALETVSRDMTLPKDWLKVDRLLKGIAHFWWKQHEEELTERRNEGNQSALVETAQGELNGLELQRTLLGTEGLHRLLYSTLMLYRWCRDGNEMTLNEWVQLNTGIEGCGNDIPLHVQMGIYKAALSEDFSLEASRPGPPFKTPLASLHAAAFVRYHGRPQTDGEVAHWPQASPHVLAAEGGVLAAGRMSPQPPGPPEKLRRRSLTAFSQPFDAGGSGRLDEEVTWLRLHQWLLLLASAENAAPFAFVSLKKAALIRADARVLQIVLARRVEGEWPAAMVDDDWLELCLLLGDGRFQLLEAPELVMRFDDEAEFQRWASYLRELCSEDGDRRRAALKVPPVLVASVPLP
;
A
#
# COMPACT_ATOMS: atom_id res chain seq x y z
N MET A 1 28.44 -21.19 -20.90
CA MET A 1 27.39 -21.64 -19.94
C MET A 1 27.19 -20.71 -18.72
N PHE A 2 28.21 -20.01 -18.19
CA PHE A 2 28.08 -19.20 -16.96
C PHE A 2 27.14 -17.97 -17.00
N ARG A 3 27.01 -17.27 -18.15
CA ARG A 3 26.09 -16.11 -18.27
C ARG A 3 24.61 -16.48 -18.10
N GLY A 4 24.21 -17.68 -18.54
CA GLY A 4 22.81 -18.13 -18.46
C GLY A 4 22.33 -18.41 -17.04
N SER A 5 23.21 -18.86 -16.14
CA SER A 5 22.86 -19.13 -14.73
C SER A 5 22.70 -17.84 -13.91
N SER A 6 23.49 -16.81 -14.20
CA SER A 6 23.40 -15.50 -13.52
C SER A 6 22.08 -14.78 -13.83
N ILE A 7 21.65 -14.78 -15.09
CA ILE A 7 20.37 -14.16 -15.51
C ILE A 7 19.18 -14.88 -14.86
N LYS A 8 19.21 -16.22 -14.78
CA LYS A 8 18.16 -16.99 -14.11
C LYS A 8 18.08 -16.67 -12.61
N GLN A 9 19.22 -16.54 -11.92
CA GLN A 9 19.24 -16.18 -10.50
C GLN A 9 18.74 -14.76 -10.24
N ALA A 10 19.15 -13.78 -11.06
CA ALA A 10 18.64 -12.41 -10.95
C ALA A 10 17.12 -12.34 -11.15
N ARG A 11 16.58 -13.12 -12.09
CA ARG A 11 15.14 -13.20 -12.33
C ARG A 11 14.38 -13.83 -11.17
N VAL A 12 14.90 -14.90 -10.56
CA VAL A 12 14.30 -15.53 -9.37
C VAL A 12 14.30 -14.55 -8.21
N ALA A 13 15.43 -13.88 -7.93
CA ALA A 13 15.52 -12.89 -6.87
C ALA A 13 14.53 -11.72 -7.08
N LEU A 14 14.34 -11.26 -8.32
CA LEU A 14 13.33 -10.24 -8.63
C LEU A 14 11.92 -10.75 -8.38
N GLN A 15 11.61 -11.99 -8.76
CA GLN A 15 10.30 -12.60 -8.49
C GLN A 15 10.04 -12.72 -6.99
N ASP A 16 11.04 -13.10 -6.20
CA ASP A 16 10.92 -13.18 -4.75
C ASP A 16 10.62 -11.80 -4.14
N LEU A 17 11.31 -10.74 -4.59
CA LEU A 17 11.04 -9.38 -4.15
C LEU A 17 9.63 -8.90 -4.53
N GLN A 18 9.16 -9.27 -5.73
CA GLN A 18 7.79 -8.99 -6.16
C GLN A 18 6.76 -9.65 -5.23
N GLN A 19 6.98 -10.92 -4.87
CA GLN A 19 6.10 -11.64 -3.93
C GLN A 19 6.17 -11.04 -2.52
N ILE A 20 7.35 -10.67 -2.03
CA ILE A 20 7.47 -9.97 -0.74
C ILE A 20 6.70 -8.65 -0.78
N GLY A 21 6.86 -7.85 -1.83
CA GLY A 21 6.16 -6.57 -1.97
C GLY A 21 4.64 -6.70 -1.98
N ILE A 22 4.07 -7.67 -2.72
CA ILE A 22 2.62 -7.90 -2.69
C ILE A 22 2.17 -8.45 -1.32
N SER A 23 2.97 -9.29 -0.67
CA SER A 23 2.66 -9.78 0.68
C SER A 23 2.60 -8.64 1.70
N ILE A 24 3.50 -7.67 1.58
CA ILE A 24 3.48 -6.44 2.40
C ILE A 24 2.26 -5.60 2.02
N PHE A 25 1.99 -5.40 0.73
CA PHE A 25 0.84 -4.62 0.24
C PHE A 25 -0.49 -5.17 0.78
N ASN A 26 -0.69 -6.49 0.72
CA ASN A 26 -1.93 -7.12 1.19
C ASN A 26 -2.15 -6.97 2.72
N ARG A 27 -1.11 -6.62 3.47
CA ARG A 27 -1.21 -6.30 4.90
C ARG A 27 -1.34 -4.80 5.14
N SER A 28 -0.54 -4.01 4.43
CA SER A 28 -0.55 -2.56 4.46
C SER A 28 -0.13 -2.00 3.09
N PRO A 29 -1.09 -1.51 2.29
CA PRO A 29 -0.84 -1.07 0.91
C PRO A 29 0.27 -0.03 0.75
N GLY A 30 0.27 1.00 1.61
CA GLY A 30 1.30 2.04 1.60
C GLY A 30 2.70 1.48 1.83
N HIS A 31 2.89 0.64 2.86
CA HIS A 31 4.18 0.01 3.11
C HIS A 31 4.61 -0.90 1.94
N GLY A 32 3.66 -1.56 1.27
CA GLY A 32 3.93 -2.42 0.12
C GLY A 32 4.42 -1.62 -1.09
N ILE A 33 3.75 -0.51 -1.42
CA ILE A 33 4.16 0.40 -2.49
C ILE A 33 5.54 1.00 -2.17
N ALA A 34 5.70 1.52 -0.96
CA ALA A 34 6.97 2.08 -0.48
C ALA A 34 8.13 1.08 -0.66
N PHE A 35 7.90 -0.18 -0.28
CA PHE A 35 8.88 -1.25 -0.43
C PHE A 35 9.22 -1.54 -1.89
N LEU A 36 8.20 -1.68 -2.75
CA LEU A 36 8.39 -1.99 -4.17
C LEU A 36 9.20 -0.90 -4.89
N VAL A 37 8.95 0.36 -4.57
CA VAL A 37 9.69 1.51 -5.12
C VAL A 37 11.09 1.58 -4.54
N ALA A 38 11.25 1.48 -3.21
CA ALA A 38 12.55 1.55 -2.54
C ALA A 38 13.52 0.45 -3.01
N MET A 39 13.00 -0.75 -3.28
CA MET A 39 13.78 -1.88 -3.79
C MET A 39 14.05 -1.81 -5.30
N GLY A 40 13.51 -0.80 -6.01
CA GLY A 40 13.62 -0.67 -7.46
C GLY A 40 12.91 -1.77 -8.24
N VAL A 41 11.93 -2.44 -7.63
CA VAL A 41 11.11 -3.47 -8.29
C VAL A 41 10.13 -2.83 -9.28
N VAL A 42 9.65 -1.64 -8.92
CA VAL A 42 8.78 -0.78 -9.72
C VAL A 42 9.33 0.64 -9.64
N ARG A 43 9.22 1.42 -10.72
CA ARG A 43 9.59 2.84 -10.66
C ARG A 43 8.51 3.65 -9.95
N ASP A 44 8.89 4.82 -9.45
CA ASP A 44 7.98 5.75 -8.79
C ASP A 44 7.10 6.52 -9.79
N PHE A 45 6.36 5.79 -10.61
CA PHE A 45 5.39 6.34 -11.55
C PHE A 45 4.04 5.67 -11.31
N PRO A 46 2.94 6.42 -11.11
CA PRO A 46 1.62 5.86 -10.84
C PRO A 46 1.20 4.80 -11.86
N VAL A 47 1.49 5.01 -13.15
CA VAL A 47 1.21 4.06 -14.24
C VAL A 47 1.95 2.74 -14.09
N GLU A 48 3.24 2.79 -13.68
CA GLU A 48 4.01 1.56 -13.49
C GLU A 48 3.55 0.80 -12.24
N ILE A 49 3.21 1.52 -11.17
CA ILE A 49 2.67 0.95 -9.92
C ILE A 49 1.31 0.31 -10.17
N ASN A 50 0.38 1.00 -10.83
CA ASN A 50 -0.95 0.49 -11.15
C ASN A 50 -0.86 -0.80 -11.98
N ASN A 51 -0.12 -0.75 -13.10
CA ASN A 51 0.09 -1.91 -13.96
C ASN A 51 0.72 -3.08 -13.21
N PHE A 52 1.62 -2.80 -12.27
CA PHE A 52 2.24 -3.83 -11.45
C PHE A 52 1.25 -4.51 -10.51
N LEU A 53 0.45 -3.74 -9.77
CA LEU A 53 -0.52 -4.25 -8.79
C LEU A 53 -1.62 -5.08 -9.49
N VAL A 54 -2.15 -4.59 -10.61
CA VAL A 54 -3.14 -5.32 -11.42
C VAL A 54 -2.54 -6.61 -11.98
N ARG A 55 -1.30 -6.56 -12.49
CA ARG A 55 -0.63 -7.74 -13.08
C ARG A 55 -0.36 -8.84 -12.06
N LEU A 56 0.03 -8.47 -10.83
CA LEU A 56 0.30 -9.44 -9.77
C LEU A 56 -0.93 -9.81 -8.95
N ALA A 57 -2.12 -9.29 -9.33
CA ALA A 57 -3.38 -9.53 -8.64
C ALA A 57 -3.26 -9.26 -7.14
N ALA A 58 -2.88 -8.02 -6.81
CA ALA A 58 -2.97 -7.51 -5.46
C ALA A 58 -4.37 -7.71 -4.90
N ASP A 59 -4.48 -7.82 -3.57
CA ASP A 59 -5.76 -8.02 -2.90
C ASP A 59 -6.76 -6.89 -3.27
N PRO A 60 -7.92 -7.21 -3.89
CA PRO A 60 -8.89 -6.21 -4.33
C PRO A 60 -9.47 -5.35 -3.21
N GLU A 61 -9.63 -5.89 -1.99
CA GLU A 61 -10.11 -5.15 -0.82
C GLU A 61 -9.07 -4.13 -0.41
N LYS A 62 -7.81 -4.55 -0.33
CA LYS A 62 -6.69 -3.67 0.02
C LYS A 62 -6.44 -2.59 -1.02
N MET A 63 -6.61 -2.92 -2.30
CA MET A 63 -6.52 -1.95 -3.37
C MET A 63 -7.63 -0.91 -3.28
N GLY A 64 -8.89 -1.32 -3.12
CA GLY A 64 -10.01 -0.39 -2.98
C GLY A 64 -9.88 0.51 -1.75
N ASP A 65 -9.48 -0.06 -0.61
CA ASP A 65 -9.24 0.70 0.62
C ASP A 65 -8.16 1.76 0.43
N TYR A 66 -7.03 1.41 -0.21
CA TYR A 66 -5.93 2.35 -0.42
C TYR A 66 -6.25 3.44 -1.44
N LEU A 67 -6.83 3.10 -2.60
CA LEU A 67 -7.17 4.09 -3.63
C LEU A 67 -8.17 5.13 -3.14
N SER A 68 -8.95 4.80 -2.11
CA SER A 68 -9.91 5.71 -1.49
C SER A 68 -9.32 6.63 -0.42
N GLU A 69 -8.05 6.47 -0.06
CA GLU A 69 -7.36 7.33 0.91
C GLU A 69 -7.10 8.74 0.37
N GLU A 70 -6.79 9.65 1.30
CA GLU A 70 -6.48 11.06 1.00
C GLU A 70 -4.98 11.33 0.83
N PHE A 71 -4.13 10.32 0.98
CA PHE A 71 -2.70 10.48 0.76
C PHE A 71 -2.38 10.89 -0.69
N PRO A 72 -1.42 11.78 -0.94
CA PRO A 72 -1.08 12.22 -2.30
C PRO A 72 -0.80 11.05 -3.26
N THR A 73 -0.05 10.03 -2.80
CA THR A 73 0.26 8.82 -3.58
C THR A 73 -1.00 8.00 -3.91
N ALA A 74 -1.92 7.87 -2.95
CA ALA A 74 -3.19 7.18 -3.17
C ALA A 74 -4.07 7.94 -4.18
N GLN A 75 -4.10 9.27 -4.10
CA GLN A 75 -4.87 10.10 -5.03
C GLN A 75 -4.36 9.98 -6.47
N THR A 76 -3.04 10.10 -6.69
CA THR A 76 -2.45 9.98 -8.03
C THR A 76 -2.63 8.58 -8.59
N LEU A 77 -2.46 7.54 -7.75
CA LEU A 77 -2.69 6.16 -8.14
C LEU A 77 -4.17 5.89 -8.47
N ARG A 78 -5.11 6.48 -7.73
CA ARG A 78 -6.55 6.41 -8.04
C ARG A 78 -6.87 6.99 -9.40
N LEU A 79 -6.33 8.15 -9.74
CA LEU A 79 -6.55 8.76 -11.06
C LEU A 79 -6.06 7.84 -12.17
N GLU A 80 -4.85 7.29 -12.01
CA GLU A 80 -4.28 6.37 -12.99
C GLU A 80 -5.06 5.05 -13.11
N PHE A 81 -5.47 4.47 -11.97
CA PHE A 81 -6.30 3.28 -11.95
C PHE A 81 -7.60 3.51 -12.74
N LEU A 82 -8.33 4.58 -12.42
CA LEU A 82 -9.60 4.91 -13.08
C LEU A 82 -9.43 5.22 -14.57
N ASN A 83 -8.33 5.87 -14.95
CA ASN A 83 -7.99 6.13 -16.34
C ASN A 83 -7.72 4.84 -17.14
N SER A 84 -7.23 3.78 -16.47
CA SER A 84 -6.94 2.49 -17.09
C SER A 84 -8.18 1.59 -17.29
N LEU A 85 -9.33 1.96 -16.73
CA LEU A 85 -10.55 1.17 -16.82
C LEU A 85 -11.27 1.39 -18.18
N PRO A 86 -11.81 0.32 -18.79
CA PRO A 86 -12.57 0.40 -20.03
C PRO A 86 -14.02 0.87 -19.76
N LEU A 87 -14.19 2.13 -19.39
CA LEU A 87 -15.50 2.71 -19.06
C LEU A 87 -16.28 3.18 -20.30
N LEU A 88 -15.63 3.34 -21.44
CA LEU A 88 -16.29 3.77 -22.67
C LEU A 88 -17.38 2.79 -23.10
N GLY A 89 -18.58 3.30 -23.38
CA GLY A 89 -19.73 2.51 -23.78
C GLY A 89 -20.48 1.83 -22.63
N THR A 90 -20.05 2.02 -21.38
CA THR A 90 -20.75 1.46 -20.20
C THR A 90 -21.94 2.34 -19.77
N GLY A 91 -22.92 1.73 -19.11
CA GLY A 91 -23.97 2.38 -18.33
C GLY A 91 -23.58 2.47 -16.85
N VAL A 92 -24.54 2.68 -15.96
CA VAL A 92 -24.28 2.84 -14.52
C VAL A 92 -23.89 1.51 -13.89
N ILE A 93 -24.65 0.46 -14.18
CA ILE A 93 -24.42 -0.90 -13.67
C ILE A 93 -23.13 -1.46 -14.23
N SER A 94 -22.99 -1.47 -15.56
CA SER A 94 -21.78 -1.99 -16.22
C SER A 94 -20.52 -1.20 -15.90
N ALA A 95 -20.60 0.11 -15.58
CA ALA A 95 -19.46 0.85 -15.04
C ALA A 95 -19.08 0.37 -13.63
N LEU A 96 -20.05 0.17 -12.73
CA LEU A 96 -19.79 -0.36 -11.39
C LEU A 96 -19.21 -1.78 -11.44
N GLU A 97 -19.73 -2.64 -12.32
CA GLU A 97 -19.17 -3.98 -12.56
C GLU A 97 -17.74 -3.91 -13.10
N THR A 98 -17.49 -3.01 -14.05
CA THR A 98 -16.15 -2.84 -14.64
C THR A 98 -15.13 -2.46 -13.58
N VAL A 99 -15.51 -1.56 -12.67
CA VAL A 99 -14.69 -1.16 -11.53
C VAL A 99 -14.51 -2.30 -10.53
N SER A 100 -15.58 -3.04 -10.22
CA SER A 100 -15.55 -4.08 -9.19
C SER A 100 -14.77 -5.33 -9.58
N ARG A 101 -14.44 -5.50 -10.87
CA ARG A 101 -13.60 -6.62 -11.35
C ARG A 101 -12.20 -6.62 -10.76
N ASP A 102 -11.60 -5.44 -10.63
CA ASP A 102 -10.21 -5.30 -10.19
C ASP A 102 -10.11 -4.81 -8.73
N MET A 103 -11.08 -4.05 -8.20
CA MET A 103 -11.09 -3.63 -6.79
C MET A 103 -12.41 -3.92 -6.07
N THR A 104 -12.37 -4.14 -4.77
CA THR A 104 -13.58 -4.16 -3.94
C THR A 104 -13.87 -2.76 -3.42
N LEU A 105 -15.10 -2.28 -3.59
CA LEU A 105 -15.50 -0.99 -3.07
C LEU A 105 -15.46 -0.98 -1.52
N PRO A 106 -14.84 0.04 -0.88
CA PRO A 106 -14.76 0.14 0.58
C PRO A 106 -16.12 0.10 1.27
N LYS A 107 -16.11 -0.27 2.55
CA LYS A 107 -17.31 -0.24 3.40
C LYS A 107 -17.65 1.17 3.87
N ASP A 108 -16.64 2.02 4.05
CA ASP A 108 -16.80 3.41 4.43
C ASP A 108 -17.41 4.23 3.28
N TRP A 109 -18.55 4.86 3.54
CA TRP A 109 -19.28 5.66 2.56
C TRP A 109 -18.55 6.92 2.11
N LEU A 110 -17.67 7.51 2.93
CA LEU A 110 -16.82 8.64 2.52
C LEU A 110 -15.76 8.18 1.51
N LYS A 111 -15.19 6.99 1.72
CA LYS A 111 -14.25 6.36 0.80
C LYS A 111 -14.93 6.03 -0.53
N VAL A 112 -16.15 5.48 -0.47
CA VAL A 112 -16.99 5.20 -1.64
C VAL A 112 -17.30 6.48 -2.41
N ASP A 113 -17.73 7.56 -1.74
CA ASP A 113 -18.02 8.85 -2.38
C ASP A 113 -16.84 9.36 -3.22
N ARG A 114 -15.62 9.35 -2.64
CA ARG A 114 -14.40 9.75 -3.37
C ARG A 114 -14.16 8.90 -4.62
N LEU A 115 -14.36 7.59 -4.54
CA LEU A 115 -14.17 6.68 -5.67
C LEU A 115 -15.25 6.90 -6.74
N LEU A 116 -16.53 6.96 -6.37
CA LEU A 116 -17.64 7.15 -7.29
C LEU A 116 -17.58 8.50 -8.00
N LYS A 117 -17.15 9.55 -7.30
CA LYS A 117 -16.88 10.85 -7.92
C LYS A 117 -15.79 10.77 -8.98
N GLY A 118 -14.72 10.03 -8.71
CA GLY A 118 -13.66 9.76 -9.67
C GLY A 118 -14.18 8.97 -10.89
N ILE A 119 -14.96 7.91 -10.65
CA ILE A 119 -15.55 7.07 -11.70
C ILE A 119 -16.44 7.92 -12.62
N ALA A 120 -17.34 8.71 -12.03
CA ALA A 120 -18.21 9.61 -12.80
C ALA A 120 -17.40 10.59 -13.66
N HIS A 121 -16.34 11.17 -13.10
CA HIS A 121 -15.47 12.10 -13.82
C HIS A 121 -14.78 11.45 -15.03
N PHE A 122 -14.12 10.31 -14.84
CA PHE A 122 -13.42 9.63 -15.93
C PHE A 122 -14.38 9.05 -16.96
N TRP A 123 -15.52 8.49 -16.52
CA TRP A 123 -16.57 8.05 -17.43
C TRP A 123 -17.03 9.21 -18.32
N TRP A 124 -17.33 10.37 -17.73
CA TRP A 124 -17.81 11.52 -18.49
C TRP A 124 -16.78 12.02 -19.50
N LYS A 125 -15.52 12.13 -19.06
CA LYS A 125 -14.40 12.56 -19.89
C LYS A 125 -14.20 11.65 -21.09
N GLN A 126 -14.16 10.32 -20.90
CA GLN A 126 -13.97 9.37 -22.01
C GLN A 126 -15.07 9.49 -23.08
N HIS A 127 -16.33 9.71 -22.66
CA HIS A 127 -17.44 9.86 -23.60
C HIS A 127 -17.45 11.24 -24.28
N GLU A 128 -17.02 12.30 -23.60
CA GLU A 128 -16.86 13.64 -24.21
C GLU A 128 -15.75 13.66 -25.28
N GLU A 129 -14.65 12.96 -25.03
CA GLU A 129 -13.56 12.75 -26.01
C GLU A 129 -14.08 11.98 -27.23
N GLU A 130 -14.77 10.85 -27.03
CA GLU A 130 -15.40 10.05 -28.11
C GLU A 130 -16.40 10.88 -28.94
N LEU A 131 -17.26 11.70 -28.30
CA LEU A 131 -18.18 12.59 -29.01
C LEU A 131 -17.44 13.59 -29.91
N THR A 132 -16.34 14.13 -29.41
CA THR A 132 -15.52 15.11 -30.12
C THR A 132 -14.84 14.46 -31.32
N GLU A 133 -14.31 13.26 -31.17
CA GLU A 133 -13.71 12.47 -32.25
C GLU A 133 -14.73 12.14 -33.35
N ARG A 134 -15.92 11.62 -32.99
CA ARG A 134 -16.99 11.34 -33.97
C ARG A 134 -17.44 12.57 -34.76
N ARG A 135 -17.49 13.73 -34.09
CA ARG A 135 -17.81 15.00 -34.74
C ARG A 135 -16.76 15.40 -35.77
N ASN A 136 -15.48 15.13 -35.48
CA ASN A 136 -14.36 15.44 -36.37
C ASN A 136 -14.30 14.50 -37.57
N GLU A 137 -14.63 13.22 -37.38
CA GLU A 137 -14.59 12.20 -38.44
C GLU A 137 -15.81 12.23 -39.38
N GLY A 138 -16.85 13.00 -39.06
CA GLY A 138 -18.08 13.07 -39.85
C GLY A 138 -18.86 11.75 -39.90
N ASN A 139 -18.52 10.80 -39.03
CA ASN A 139 -19.01 9.44 -39.08
C ASN A 139 -20.26 9.32 -38.19
N GLN A 140 -21.45 9.29 -38.81
CA GLN A 140 -22.68 8.92 -38.13
C GLN A 140 -22.76 7.39 -38.06
N SER A 141 -21.96 6.78 -37.18
CA SER A 141 -22.06 5.33 -36.98
C SER A 141 -23.36 4.96 -36.29
N ALA A 142 -23.94 3.84 -36.71
CA ALA A 142 -25.22 3.32 -36.25
C ALA A 142 -25.19 2.99 -34.75
N LEU A 143 -26.30 3.26 -34.07
CA LEU A 143 -26.53 2.87 -32.68
C LEU A 143 -26.43 1.34 -32.57
N VAL A 144 -25.43 0.87 -31.83
CA VAL A 144 -25.37 -0.54 -31.43
C VAL A 144 -26.30 -0.69 -30.24
N GLU A 145 -27.45 -1.33 -30.47
CA GLU A 145 -28.32 -1.76 -29.38
C GLU A 145 -27.56 -2.73 -28.48
N THR A 146 -27.47 -2.40 -27.21
CA THR A 146 -26.76 -3.15 -26.19
C THR A 146 -27.75 -4.00 -25.39
N ALA A 147 -27.34 -5.24 -25.10
CA ALA A 147 -28.23 -6.30 -24.62
C ALA A 147 -28.62 -6.21 -23.13
N GLN A 148 -28.11 -5.24 -22.37
CA GLN A 148 -28.14 -5.27 -20.89
C GLN A 148 -29.30 -4.49 -20.22
N GLY A 149 -30.26 -3.96 -20.97
CA GLY A 149 -31.50 -3.40 -20.41
C GLY A 149 -31.36 -2.08 -19.63
N GLU A 150 -30.13 -1.65 -19.31
CA GLU A 150 -29.83 -0.27 -18.93
C GLU A 150 -29.41 0.58 -20.13
N LEU A 151 -29.56 1.89 -19.99
CA LEU A 151 -29.09 2.86 -20.98
C LEU A 151 -27.57 3.08 -20.78
N ASN A 152 -26.79 3.11 -21.86
CA ASN A 152 -25.33 3.18 -21.77
C ASN A 152 -24.69 4.12 -22.79
N GLY A 153 -23.38 4.32 -22.61
CA GLY A 153 -22.56 5.04 -23.54
C GLY A 153 -23.03 6.49 -23.77
N LEU A 154 -22.99 6.89 -25.04
CA LEU A 154 -23.39 8.23 -25.48
C LEU A 154 -24.89 8.51 -25.28
N GLU A 155 -25.75 7.50 -25.23
CA GLU A 155 -27.18 7.68 -24.96
C GLU A 155 -27.39 8.12 -23.52
N LEU A 156 -26.71 7.47 -22.57
CA LEU A 156 -26.71 7.88 -21.16
C LEU A 156 -26.14 9.27 -20.97
N GLN A 157 -25.02 9.57 -21.63
CA GLN A 157 -24.41 10.90 -21.52
C GLN A 157 -25.35 12.01 -22.02
N ARG A 158 -26.08 11.78 -23.12
CA ARG A 158 -27.06 12.75 -23.67
C ARG A 158 -28.27 12.96 -22.77
N THR A 159 -28.59 11.98 -21.93
CA THR A 159 -29.76 12.01 -21.07
C THR A 159 -29.48 12.69 -19.73
N LEU A 160 -28.22 12.71 -19.31
CA LEU A 160 -27.78 13.34 -18.07
C LEU A 160 -27.28 14.78 -18.32
N LEU A 161 -27.48 15.67 -17.35
CA LEU A 161 -27.03 17.06 -17.43
C LEU A 161 -25.55 17.27 -17.12
N GLY A 162 -24.88 16.29 -16.49
CA GLY A 162 -23.46 16.41 -16.18
C GLY A 162 -22.91 15.34 -15.24
N THR A 163 -21.61 15.45 -14.99
CA THR A 163 -20.83 14.53 -14.14
C THR A 163 -21.40 14.39 -12.72
N GLU A 164 -21.92 15.45 -12.13
CA GLU A 164 -22.49 15.43 -10.78
C GLU A 164 -23.78 14.59 -10.71
N GLY A 165 -24.63 14.66 -11.75
CA GLY A 165 -25.82 13.82 -11.86
C GLY A 165 -25.46 12.34 -11.96
N LEU A 166 -24.45 12.02 -12.78
CA LEU A 166 -23.91 10.66 -12.90
C LEU A 166 -23.32 10.16 -11.57
N HIS A 167 -22.57 10.99 -10.86
CA HIS A 167 -22.00 10.63 -9.55
C HIS A 167 -23.08 10.24 -8.54
N ARG A 168 -24.11 11.08 -8.39
CA ARG A 168 -25.23 10.80 -7.46
C ARG A 168 -26.05 9.59 -7.88
N LEU A 169 -26.20 9.38 -9.19
CA LEU A 169 -26.85 8.18 -9.72
C LEU A 169 -26.05 6.91 -9.42
N LEU A 170 -24.72 6.91 -9.62
CA LEU A 170 -23.85 5.81 -9.21
C LEU A 170 -23.97 5.54 -7.70
N TYR A 171 -24.00 6.59 -6.88
CA TYR A 171 -24.09 6.48 -5.43
C TYR A 171 -25.41 5.87 -4.96
N SER A 172 -26.54 6.41 -5.44
CA SER A 172 -27.89 5.88 -5.12
C SER A 172 -28.09 4.45 -5.63
N THR A 173 -27.49 4.09 -6.76
CA THR A 173 -27.53 2.73 -7.32
C THR A 173 -26.76 1.76 -6.44
N LEU A 174 -25.57 2.13 -5.97
CA LEU A 174 -24.80 1.30 -5.04
C LEU A 174 -25.51 1.14 -3.69
N MET A 175 -26.17 2.20 -3.20
CA MET A 175 -27.01 2.12 -2.01
C MET A 175 -28.17 1.14 -2.19
N LEU A 176 -28.90 1.22 -3.31
CA LEU A 176 -29.98 0.28 -3.64
C LEU A 176 -29.48 -1.17 -3.64
N TYR A 177 -28.37 -1.42 -4.35
CA TYR A 177 -27.79 -2.77 -4.41
C TYR A 177 -27.43 -3.32 -3.02
N ARG A 178 -26.73 -2.54 -2.19
CA ARG A 178 -26.36 -2.97 -0.83
C ARG A 178 -27.60 -3.17 0.06
N TRP A 179 -28.57 -2.26 -0.01
CA TRP A 179 -29.83 -2.35 0.74
C TRP A 179 -30.58 -3.66 0.43
N CYS A 180 -30.70 -4.00 -0.85
CA CYS A 180 -31.35 -5.24 -1.29
C CYS A 180 -30.55 -6.50 -0.95
N ARG A 181 -29.22 -6.44 -1.04
CA ARG A 181 -28.32 -7.53 -0.60
C ARG A 181 -28.44 -7.85 0.89
N ASP A 182 -28.76 -6.85 1.71
CA ASP A 182 -29.02 -7.02 3.14
C ASP A 182 -30.42 -7.62 3.44
N GLY A 183 -31.17 -8.02 2.41
CA GLY A 183 -32.49 -8.66 2.53
C GLY A 183 -33.65 -7.67 2.69
N ASN A 184 -33.38 -6.37 2.51
CA ASN A 184 -34.43 -5.36 2.52
C ASN A 184 -35.04 -5.19 1.12
N GLU A 185 -36.28 -4.75 1.06
CA GLU A 185 -36.95 -4.40 -0.19
C GLU A 185 -37.01 -2.88 -0.35
N MET A 186 -36.91 -2.40 -1.58
CA MET A 186 -37.15 -1.00 -1.95
C MET A 186 -37.84 -1.01 -3.30
N THR A 187 -39.03 -0.45 -3.39
CA THR A 187 -39.79 -0.39 -4.64
C THR A 187 -39.16 0.62 -5.61
N LEU A 188 -39.42 0.45 -6.91
CA LEU A 188 -38.99 1.40 -7.94
C LEU A 188 -39.44 2.83 -7.62
N ASN A 189 -40.67 3.01 -7.13
CA ASN A 189 -41.21 4.34 -6.83
C ASN A 189 -40.47 4.99 -5.65
N GLU A 190 -40.15 4.24 -4.60
CA GLU A 190 -39.37 4.75 -3.45
C GLU A 190 -37.96 5.16 -3.89
N TRP A 191 -37.29 4.33 -4.69
CA TRP A 191 -35.96 4.65 -5.19
C TRP A 191 -35.97 5.87 -6.14
N VAL A 192 -36.98 5.99 -7.01
CA VAL A 192 -37.15 7.17 -7.88
C VAL A 192 -37.43 8.43 -7.06
N GLN A 193 -38.20 8.33 -5.97
CA GLN A 193 -38.42 9.44 -5.05
C GLN A 193 -37.13 9.89 -4.35
N LEU A 194 -36.26 8.95 -3.94
CA LEU A 194 -34.94 9.26 -3.39
C LEU A 194 -34.04 10.01 -4.40
N ASN A 195 -34.24 9.76 -5.69
CA ASN A 195 -33.50 10.38 -6.78
C ASN A 195 -34.17 11.67 -7.32
N THR A 196 -35.20 12.20 -6.66
CA THR A 196 -35.83 13.46 -7.09
C THR A 196 -34.88 14.64 -6.81
N GLY A 197 -34.66 15.49 -7.81
CA GLY A 197 -33.81 16.67 -7.74
C GLY A 197 -32.31 16.40 -7.60
N ILE A 198 -31.86 15.16 -7.79
CA ILE A 198 -30.42 14.83 -7.67
C ILE A 198 -29.62 15.33 -8.87
N GLU A 199 -30.26 15.60 -9.99
CA GLU A 199 -29.59 16.20 -11.12
C GLU A 199 -29.35 17.70 -10.86
N GLY A 200 -28.29 18.27 -11.46
CA GLY A 200 -27.91 19.67 -11.23
C GLY A 200 -29.10 20.63 -11.41
N CYS A 201 -29.17 21.64 -10.55
CA CYS A 201 -30.26 22.64 -10.50
C CYS A 201 -31.64 22.09 -10.11
N GLY A 202 -31.71 20.93 -9.45
CA GLY A 202 -32.96 20.35 -8.96
C GLY A 202 -33.78 19.65 -10.05
N ASN A 203 -33.14 19.29 -11.17
CA ASN A 203 -33.77 18.48 -12.21
C ASN A 203 -33.83 17.01 -11.78
N ASP A 204 -34.76 16.27 -12.37
CA ASP A 204 -34.96 14.85 -12.14
C ASP A 204 -34.30 14.02 -13.24
N ILE A 205 -33.69 12.91 -12.86
CA ILE A 205 -33.20 11.92 -13.83
C ILE A 205 -34.42 11.26 -14.52
N PRO A 206 -34.46 11.16 -15.86
CA PRO A 206 -35.61 10.59 -16.56
C PRO A 206 -35.98 9.19 -16.08
N LEU A 207 -37.29 8.96 -15.88
CA LEU A 207 -37.81 7.70 -15.32
C LEU A 207 -37.37 6.45 -16.08
N HIS A 208 -37.22 6.53 -17.40
CA HIS A 208 -36.80 5.38 -18.21
C HIS A 208 -35.34 4.96 -17.92
N VAL A 209 -34.45 5.92 -17.62
CA VAL A 209 -33.06 5.64 -17.21
C VAL A 209 -33.07 4.96 -15.85
N GLN A 210 -33.80 5.54 -14.89
CA GLN A 210 -33.92 4.99 -13.55
C GLN A 210 -34.52 3.58 -13.58
N MET A 211 -35.60 3.36 -14.33
CA MET A 211 -36.24 2.05 -14.46
C MET A 211 -35.28 0.99 -15.05
N GLY A 212 -34.46 1.35 -16.03
CA GLY A 212 -33.45 0.44 -16.60
C GLY A 212 -32.41 0.04 -15.56
N ILE A 213 -31.84 1.02 -14.86
CA ILE A 213 -30.84 0.82 -13.81
C ILE A 213 -31.41 -0.02 -12.66
N TYR A 214 -32.61 0.31 -12.18
CA TYR A 214 -33.27 -0.43 -11.11
C TYR A 214 -33.48 -1.90 -11.46
N LYS A 215 -33.97 -2.19 -12.67
CA LYS A 215 -34.15 -3.57 -13.15
C LYS A 215 -32.81 -4.32 -13.23
N ALA A 216 -31.78 -3.67 -13.74
CA ALA A 216 -30.45 -4.26 -13.86
C ALA A 216 -29.79 -4.46 -12.47
N ALA A 217 -29.93 -3.51 -11.54
CA ALA A 217 -29.40 -3.60 -10.18
C ALA A 217 -30.01 -4.73 -9.34
N LEU A 218 -31.26 -5.10 -9.64
CA LEU A 218 -31.97 -6.21 -8.99
C LEU A 218 -31.88 -7.52 -9.76
N SER A 219 -31.21 -7.54 -10.91
CA SER A 219 -30.96 -8.77 -11.65
C SER A 219 -30.03 -9.69 -10.84
N GLU A 220 -30.29 -10.99 -10.87
CA GLU A 220 -29.42 -11.99 -10.22
C GLU A 220 -28.01 -12.03 -10.84
N ASP A 221 -27.89 -11.59 -12.09
CA ASP A 221 -26.61 -11.54 -12.81
C ASP A 221 -25.69 -10.41 -12.31
N PHE A 222 -26.23 -9.40 -11.62
CA PHE A 222 -25.45 -8.27 -11.14
C PHE A 222 -24.74 -8.61 -9.83
N SER A 223 -23.40 -8.53 -9.86
CA SER A 223 -22.57 -8.74 -8.69
C SER A 223 -21.39 -7.76 -8.66
N LEU A 224 -21.21 -7.12 -7.51
CA LEU A 224 -20.05 -6.27 -7.23
C LEU A 224 -18.92 -7.01 -6.51
N GLU A 225 -18.96 -8.34 -6.48
CA GLU A 225 -17.89 -9.14 -5.92
C GLU A 225 -16.71 -9.22 -6.89
N ALA A 226 -15.50 -8.95 -6.36
CA ALA A 226 -14.29 -9.01 -7.16
C ALA A 226 -14.10 -10.42 -7.71
N SER A 227 -14.24 -10.56 -9.04
CA SER A 227 -14.35 -11.86 -9.69
C SER A 227 -12.99 -12.49 -10.00
N ARG A 228 -11.89 -11.85 -9.61
CA ARG A 228 -10.54 -12.28 -10.00
C ARG A 228 -9.95 -13.19 -8.92
N PRO A 229 -9.97 -14.52 -9.09
CA PRO A 229 -9.21 -15.39 -8.20
C PRO A 229 -7.74 -15.03 -8.36
N GLY A 230 -7.16 -14.47 -7.31
CA GLY A 230 -5.72 -14.22 -7.26
C GLY A 230 -4.98 -15.52 -7.52
N PRO A 231 -3.85 -15.51 -8.25
CA PRO A 231 -3.00 -16.68 -8.34
C PRO A 231 -2.64 -17.11 -6.91
N PRO A 232 -2.60 -18.42 -6.61
CA PRO A 232 -2.31 -18.89 -5.26
C PRO A 232 -0.99 -18.28 -4.81
N PHE A 233 -1.07 -17.47 -3.76
CA PHE A 233 0.08 -16.76 -3.25
C PHE A 233 1.10 -17.80 -2.80
N LYS A 234 2.26 -17.84 -3.45
CA LYS A 234 3.32 -18.72 -2.99
C LYS A 234 3.85 -18.11 -1.70
N THR A 235 3.64 -18.80 -0.59
CA THR A 235 4.24 -18.41 0.68
C THR A 235 5.73 -18.19 0.43
N PRO A 236 6.27 -16.99 0.71
CA PRO A 236 7.68 -16.73 0.50
C PRO A 236 8.52 -17.80 1.21
N LEU A 237 9.68 -18.11 0.64
CA LEU A 237 10.64 -19.09 1.17
C LEU A 237 10.84 -18.94 2.68
N ALA A 238 11.18 -20.06 3.33
CA ALA A 238 11.47 -20.14 4.75
C ALA A 238 12.28 -18.92 5.21
N SER A 239 11.68 -18.13 6.09
CA SER A 239 12.29 -16.94 6.67
C SER A 239 12.66 -17.24 8.11
N LEU A 240 13.77 -16.67 8.56
CA LEU A 240 14.12 -16.68 9.96
C LEU A 240 13.31 -15.56 10.64
N HIS A 241 12.68 -15.88 11.78
CA HIS A 241 11.87 -14.94 12.56
C HIS A 241 12.36 -14.94 14.01
N ALA A 242 12.29 -13.79 14.67
CA ALA A 242 12.48 -13.65 16.11
C ALA A 242 11.97 -12.29 16.60
N ALA A 243 11.73 -12.18 17.89
CA ALA A 243 11.55 -10.91 18.58
C ALA A 243 12.92 -10.40 19.07
N ALA A 244 13.21 -9.13 18.85
CA ALA A 244 14.43 -8.49 19.35
C ALA A 244 14.19 -7.01 19.64
N PHE A 245 14.94 -6.45 20.59
CA PHE A 245 15.00 -5.01 20.79
C PHE A 245 15.96 -4.43 19.78
N VAL A 246 15.46 -3.49 18.98
CA VAL A 246 16.24 -2.87 17.91
C VAL A 246 16.57 -1.44 18.29
N ARG A 247 17.86 -1.15 18.40
CA ARG A 247 18.35 0.21 18.59
C ARG A 247 19.09 0.67 17.34
N TYR A 248 18.73 1.87 16.90
CA TYR A 248 19.29 2.52 15.74
C TYR A 248 20.02 3.78 16.18
N HIS A 249 21.31 3.85 15.86
CA HIS A 249 22.13 5.03 16.14
C HIS A 249 22.44 5.72 14.82
N GLY A 250 21.61 6.67 14.37
CA GLY A 250 21.80 7.31 13.06
C GLY A 250 21.54 8.82 13.05
N ARG A 251 21.80 9.44 11.89
CA ARG A 251 21.36 10.82 11.53
C ARG A 251 20.54 10.72 10.23
N PRO A 252 19.59 11.65 10.00
CA PRO A 252 18.83 11.61 8.78
C PRO A 252 19.68 12.13 7.64
N GLN A 253 19.46 11.60 6.44
CA GLN A 253 20.02 12.19 5.23
C GLN A 253 19.21 13.46 4.91
N THR A 254 19.62 14.59 5.48
CA THR A 254 19.04 15.92 5.17
C THR A 254 20.11 16.81 4.57
N ASP A 255 19.75 17.44 3.46
CA ASP A 255 20.61 18.26 2.58
C ASP A 255 21.15 19.57 3.20
N GLY A 256 21.31 19.70 4.53
CA GLY A 256 21.81 20.99 5.05
C GLY A 256 22.04 21.23 6.53
N GLU A 257 21.67 20.39 7.49
CA GLU A 257 22.01 20.64 8.91
C GLU A 257 21.97 19.36 9.75
N VAL A 258 22.97 19.17 10.61
CA VAL A 258 23.12 17.98 11.46
C VAL A 258 22.19 18.11 12.67
N ALA A 259 20.92 17.78 12.50
CA ALA A 259 20.02 17.65 13.64
C ALA A 259 20.32 16.34 14.39
N HIS A 260 20.70 16.45 15.67
CA HIS A 260 20.80 15.30 16.56
C HIS A 260 19.40 14.73 16.85
N TRP A 261 19.23 13.44 16.62
CA TRP A 261 17.99 12.73 16.89
C TRP A 261 17.69 12.62 18.39
N PRO A 262 16.44 12.81 18.83
CA PRO A 262 15.97 12.10 20.03
C PRO A 262 16.12 10.59 19.78
N GLN A 263 16.43 9.80 20.81
CA GLN A 263 16.62 8.34 20.75
C GLN A 263 15.32 7.57 20.42
N ALA A 264 14.58 7.97 19.39
CA ALA A 264 13.33 7.37 18.95
C ALA A 264 13.60 6.06 18.21
N SER A 265 12.74 5.06 18.43
CA SER A 265 12.81 3.80 17.69
C SER A 265 12.46 4.04 16.21
N PRO A 266 13.03 3.27 15.26
CA PRO A 266 12.62 3.34 13.85
C PRO A 266 11.11 3.15 13.63
N HIS A 267 10.45 2.38 14.51
CA HIS A 267 9.01 2.20 14.48
C HIS A 267 8.26 3.52 14.80
N VAL A 268 8.66 4.23 15.86
CA VAL A 268 8.08 5.54 16.20
C VAL A 268 8.26 6.52 15.03
N LEU A 269 9.44 6.52 14.40
CA LEU A 269 9.69 7.39 13.24
C LEU A 269 8.79 7.08 12.04
N ALA A 270 8.59 5.80 11.74
CA ALA A 270 7.67 5.38 10.68
C ALA A 270 6.22 5.77 11.02
N ALA A 271 5.80 5.58 12.28
CA ALA A 271 4.47 5.93 12.76
C ALA A 271 4.20 7.45 12.71
N GLU A 272 5.23 8.27 12.89
CA GLU A 272 5.16 9.74 12.80
C GLU A 272 5.23 10.27 11.35
N GLY A 273 5.29 9.40 10.34
CA GLY A 273 5.36 9.79 8.93
C GLY A 273 6.77 10.17 8.46
N GLY A 274 7.80 9.69 9.16
CA GLY A 274 9.20 9.91 8.86
C GLY A 274 9.80 11.15 9.51
N VAL A 275 11.09 11.36 9.24
CA VAL A 275 11.92 12.41 9.85
C VAL A 275 11.39 13.81 9.55
N LEU A 276 10.98 14.06 8.30
CA LEU A 276 10.55 15.38 7.86
C LEU A 276 9.23 15.80 8.50
N ALA A 277 8.44 14.84 8.97
CA ALA A 277 7.21 15.08 9.72
C ALA A 277 7.50 15.26 11.22
N ALA A 278 8.38 14.45 11.80
CA ALA A 278 8.78 14.51 13.21
C ALA A 278 9.40 15.87 13.63
N GLY A 279 10.05 16.58 12.70
CA GLY A 279 10.63 17.92 12.94
C GLY A 279 9.71 19.10 12.59
N ARG A 280 8.58 18.87 11.91
CA ARG A 280 7.60 19.89 11.56
C ARG A 280 6.37 19.79 12.46
N MET A 281 6.57 19.97 13.76
CA MET A 281 5.46 20.47 14.57
C MET A 281 5.11 21.85 13.99
N SER A 282 4.00 21.91 13.23
CA SER A 282 3.44 23.19 12.82
C SER A 282 3.25 24.03 14.08
N PRO A 283 3.64 25.32 14.11
CA PRO A 283 3.25 26.18 15.22
C PRO A 283 1.74 26.10 15.32
N GLN A 284 1.23 25.54 16.43
CA GLN A 284 -0.20 25.56 16.68
C GLN A 284 -0.64 27.02 16.59
N PRO A 285 -1.65 27.36 15.76
CA PRO A 285 -2.25 28.68 15.83
C PRO A 285 -2.74 28.89 17.27
N PRO A 286 -2.58 30.08 17.88
CA PRO A 286 -3.06 30.34 19.23
C PRO A 286 -4.56 30.04 19.28
N GLY A 287 -4.92 28.97 19.99
CA GLY A 287 -6.30 28.52 20.08
C GLY A 287 -7.17 29.54 20.82
N PRO A 288 -8.43 29.74 20.40
CA PRO A 288 -9.39 30.57 21.14
C PRO A 288 -9.80 29.90 22.46
N PRO A 289 -10.30 30.67 23.45
CA PRO A 289 -10.64 30.15 24.76
C PRO A 289 -11.73 29.08 24.70
N GLU A 290 -11.38 27.98 25.34
CA GLU A 290 -12.04 26.69 25.52
C GLU A 290 -13.49 26.78 26.00
N LYS A 291 -14.49 26.74 25.10
CA LYS A 291 -15.84 26.22 25.39
C LYS A 291 -16.46 25.55 24.15
N LEU A 292 -16.82 24.28 24.33
CA LEU A 292 -17.49 23.36 23.39
C LEU A 292 -16.68 22.87 22.18
N ARG A 293 -15.99 21.73 22.34
CA ARG A 293 -15.65 20.84 21.22
C ARG A 293 -16.41 19.52 21.35
N ARG A 294 -17.40 19.32 20.46
CA ARG A 294 -17.96 18.01 20.13
C ARG A 294 -16.93 17.22 19.31
N ARG A 295 -16.85 15.93 19.61
CA ARG A 295 -15.97 14.91 19.00
C ARG A 295 -16.10 14.89 17.47
N SER A 296 -15.00 15.15 16.78
CA SER A 296 -14.75 14.66 15.42
C SER A 296 -13.42 13.90 15.46
N LEU A 297 -13.47 12.64 15.03
CA LEU A 297 -12.38 11.67 15.08
C LEU A 297 -11.39 11.95 13.94
N THR A 298 -10.27 12.58 14.26
CA THR A 298 -9.01 12.36 13.55
C THR A 298 -8.06 11.73 14.55
N ALA A 299 -7.89 10.42 14.42
CA ALA A 299 -6.98 9.63 15.22
C ALA A 299 -5.55 9.81 14.68
N PHE A 300 -4.85 10.86 15.08
CA PHE A 300 -3.38 10.88 15.14
C PHE A 300 -2.97 11.96 16.16
N SER A 301 -2.01 11.61 17.01
CA SER A 301 -1.49 12.36 18.18
C SER A 301 -2.32 12.29 19.47
N GLN A 302 -2.06 11.26 20.28
CA GLN A 302 -2.01 11.49 21.73
C GLN A 302 -0.65 12.12 22.05
N PRO A 303 -0.59 13.18 22.88
CA PRO A 303 0.66 13.72 23.36
C PRO A 303 1.37 12.69 24.23
N PHE A 304 2.66 12.50 23.97
CA PHE A 304 3.54 11.62 24.72
C PHE A 304 3.73 12.21 26.14
N ASP A 305 3.10 11.60 27.15
CA ASP A 305 3.33 11.95 28.55
C ASP A 305 4.76 11.53 28.95
N ALA A 306 5.71 12.45 28.76
CA ALA A 306 7.13 12.32 29.12
C ALA A 306 7.38 12.39 30.64
N GLY A 307 6.56 11.69 31.44
CA GLY A 307 6.57 11.72 32.91
C GLY A 307 7.03 10.43 33.60
N GLY A 308 7.55 9.43 32.88
CA GLY A 308 7.98 8.14 33.42
C GLY A 308 9.50 8.01 33.56
N SER A 309 10.02 8.03 34.78
CA SER A 309 11.42 7.83 35.09
C SER A 309 11.90 6.38 34.87
N GLY A 310 12.94 6.17 34.05
CA GLY A 310 14.07 5.31 34.44
C GLY A 310 14.29 3.98 33.70
N ARG A 311 13.36 3.51 32.87
CA ARG A 311 13.64 2.49 31.85
C ARG A 311 13.00 3.00 30.58
N LEU A 312 13.81 3.44 29.62
CA LEU A 312 13.35 3.59 28.24
C LEU A 312 12.74 2.25 27.87
N ASP A 313 11.42 2.22 27.69
CA ASP A 313 10.67 1.04 27.32
C ASP A 313 11.20 0.64 25.94
N GLU A 314 12.18 -0.28 25.92
CA GLU A 314 12.76 -0.74 24.68
C GLU A 314 11.65 -1.48 23.94
N GLU A 315 11.26 -0.98 22.77
CA GLU A 315 10.19 -1.57 22.01
C GLU A 315 10.65 -2.87 21.34
N VAL A 316 9.93 -3.95 21.61
CA VAL A 316 10.17 -5.25 20.97
C VAL A 316 9.81 -5.13 19.48
N THR A 317 10.76 -5.45 18.61
CA THR A 317 10.59 -5.47 17.17
C THR A 317 10.64 -6.90 16.65
N TRP A 318 9.69 -7.26 15.79
CA TRP A 318 9.70 -8.53 15.09
C TRP A 318 10.63 -8.47 13.88
N LEU A 319 11.64 -9.32 13.88
CA LEU A 319 12.62 -9.44 12.80
C LEU A 319 12.21 -10.55 11.85
N ARG A 320 12.31 -10.29 10.55
CA ARG A 320 12.17 -11.33 9.52
C ARG A 320 13.28 -11.24 8.51
N LEU A 321 13.99 -12.34 8.30
CA LEU A 321 15.07 -12.40 7.34
C LEU A 321 14.66 -13.21 6.11
N HIS A 322 14.60 -12.53 4.97
CA HIS A 322 14.35 -13.11 3.66
C HIS A 322 15.60 -13.02 2.80
N GLN A 323 16.35 -14.12 2.70
CA GLN A 323 17.64 -14.17 2.01
C GLN A 323 18.62 -13.14 2.58
N TRP A 324 18.82 -12.01 1.90
CA TRP A 324 19.72 -10.92 2.27
C TRP A 324 18.97 -9.67 2.76
N LEU A 325 17.65 -9.76 2.95
CA LEU A 325 16.80 -8.65 3.32
C LEU A 325 16.26 -8.84 4.75
N LEU A 326 16.65 -7.96 5.66
CA LEU A 326 16.16 -7.93 7.03
C LEU A 326 14.96 -6.97 7.11
N LEU A 327 13.77 -7.49 7.39
CA LEU A 327 12.54 -6.74 7.59
C LEU A 327 12.29 -6.55 9.09
N LEU A 328 11.80 -5.37 9.47
CA LEU A 328 11.45 -4.99 10.84
C LEU A 328 9.96 -4.67 10.91
N ALA A 329 9.23 -5.33 11.80
CA ALA A 329 7.79 -5.18 11.99
C ALA A 329 7.44 -5.00 13.48
N SER A 330 6.30 -4.37 13.79
CA SER A 330 5.87 -4.14 15.18
C SER A 330 5.28 -5.37 15.85
N ALA A 331 4.83 -6.35 15.06
CA ALA A 331 4.30 -7.61 15.55
C ALA A 331 4.57 -8.72 14.54
N GLU A 332 4.45 -9.98 14.98
CA GLU A 332 4.72 -11.14 14.14
C GLU A 332 3.96 -11.08 12.82
N ASN A 333 2.68 -10.74 12.81
CA ASN A 333 1.86 -10.74 11.60
C ASN A 333 1.74 -9.37 10.91
N ALA A 334 2.30 -8.31 11.48
CA ALA A 334 2.22 -6.97 10.93
C ALA A 334 2.96 -6.82 9.59
N ALA A 335 2.68 -5.74 8.88
CA ALA A 335 3.52 -5.29 7.77
C ALA A 335 4.85 -4.73 8.35
N PRO A 336 5.98 -4.94 7.68
CA PRO A 336 7.22 -4.29 8.08
C PRO A 336 7.11 -2.76 7.94
N PHE A 337 7.64 -2.05 8.93
CA PHE A 337 7.79 -0.59 8.93
C PHE A 337 9.18 -0.17 8.45
N ALA A 338 10.15 -1.09 8.39
CA ALA A 338 11.49 -0.81 7.88
C ALA A 338 12.16 -2.06 7.30
N PHE A 339 13.22 -1.85 6.52
CA PHE A 339 14.10 -2.93 6.09
C PHE A 339 15.56 -2.50 5.96
N VAL A 340 16.47 -3.47 6.00
CA VAL A 340 17.91 -3.32 5.75
C VAL A 340 18.38 -4.33 4.72
N SER A 341 19.17 -3.87 3.74
CA SER A 341 19.85 -4.75 2.79
C SER A 341 21.17 -5.25 3.38
N LEU A 342 21.26 -6.56 3.65
CA LEU A 342 22.46 -7.17 4.21
C LEU A 342 23.60 -7.37 3.19
N LYS A 343 23.38 -7.06 1.91
CA LYS A 343 24.43 -7.15 0.87
C LYS A 343 25.63 -6.26 1.20
N LYS A 344 25.35 -5.05 1.72
CA LYS A 344 26.32 -4.05 2.14
C LYS A 344 26.57 -4.07 3.65
N ALA A 345 26.00 -5.01 4.40
CA ALA A 345 26.16 -5.08 5.85
C ALA A 345 27.31 -6.03 6.24
N ALA A 346 27.98 -5.70 7.34
CA ALA A 346 28.96 -6.53 8.01
C ALA A 346 28.50 -6.82 9.45
N LEU A 347 28.74 -8.04 9.91
CA LEU A 347 28.55 -8.42 11.30
C LEU A 347 29.79 -7.98 12.08
N ILE A 348 29.67 -6.91 12.86
CA ILE A 348 30.80 -6.33 13.61
C ILE A 348 30.99 -7.07 14.93
N ARG A 349 29.89 -7.35 15.64
CA ARG A 349 29.92 -7.99 16.96
C ARG A 349 28.72 -8.91 17.15
N ALA A 350 28.96 -10.07 17.74
CA ALA A 350 27.94 -10.96 18.26
C ALA A 350 28.36 -11.38 19.68
N ASP A 351 27.80 -10.73 20.70
CA ASP A 351 28.14 -10.93 22.10
C ASP A 351 27.09 -11.79 22.80
N ALA A 352 27.45 -13.05 23.07
CA ALA A 352 26.58 -14.01 23.74
C ALA A 352 26.27 -13.63 25.20
N ARG A 353 27.12 -12.83 25.86
CA ARG A 353 26.90 -12.47 27.28
C ARG A 353 25.71 -11.52 27.46
N VAL A 354 25.48 -10.68 26.46
CA VAL A 354 24.40 -9.68 26.45
C VAL A 354 23.36 -9.98 25.35
N LEU A 355 23.46 -11.15 24.71
CA LEU A 355 22.60 -11.58 23.61
C LEU A 355 22.45 -10.51 22.51
N GLN A 356 23.56 -9.85 22.15
CA GLN A 356 23.55 -8.67 21.30
C GLN A 356 24.29 -8.91 19.98
N ILE A 357 23.64 -8.56 18.88
CA ILE A 357 24.19 -8.54 17.53
C ILE A 357 24.33 -7.08 17.08
N VAL A 358 25.48 -6.72 16.51
CA VAL A 358 25.76 -5.40 15.95
C VAL A 358 26.12 -5.53 14.48
N LEU A 359 25.31 -4.90 13.63
CA LEU A 359 25.56 -4.77 12.20
C LEU A 359 26.01 -3.34 11.88
N ALA A 360 26.96 -3.21 10.96
CA ALA A 360 27.37 -1.94 10.38
C ALA A 360 27.50 -2.07 8.86
N ARG A 361 27.80 -0.98 8.16
CA ARG A 361 28.16 -1.08 6.73
C ARG A 361 29.48 -1.83 6.58
N ARG A 362 29.61 -2.58 5.51
CA ARG A 362 30.87 -3.15 5.04
C ARG A 362 31.70 -2.05 4.38
N VAL A 363 32.93 -1.87 4.83
CA VAL A 363 33.94 -1.03 4.17
C VAL A 363 34.69 -1.90 3.17
N GLU A 364 34.58 -1.61 1.87
CA GLU A 364 35.35 -2.31 0.83
C GLU A 364 36.72 -1.60 0.66
N GLY A 365 37.77 -2.08 1.33
CA GLY A 365 39.13 -1.53 1.16
C GLY A 365 40.17 -2.04 2.16
N GLU A 366 41.46 -1.92 1.81
CA GLU A 366 42.57 -2.19 2.71
C GLU A 366 42.59 -1.16 3.85
N TRP A 367 42.54 -1.65 5.08
CA TRP A 367 42.64 -0.83 6.28
C TRP A 367 44.03 -0.17 6.34
N PRO A 368 44.16 1.14 6.67
CA PRO A 368 43.13 2.08 7.11
C PRO A 368 42.68 3.00 5.97
N ALA A 369 41.45 2.82 5.49
CA ALA A 369 40.82 3.82 4.64
C ALA A 369 40.57 5.09 5.48
N ALA A 370 40.95 6.26 4.96
CA ALA A 370 40.57 7.53 5.55
C ALA A 370 39.06 7.55 5.77
N MET A 371 38.60 8.05 6.92
CA MET A 371 37.17 8.19 7.24
C MET A 371 36.51 9.12 6.21
N VAL A 372 36.05 8.58 5.10
CA VAL A 372 35.15 9.26 4.18
C VAL A 372 33.75 9.07 4.75
N ASP A 373 32.96 10.14 4.82
CA ASP A 373 31.64 10.21 5.47
C ASP A 373 30.56 9.23 4.94
N ASP A 374 30.90 8.35 3.99
CA ASP A 374 29.97 7.45 3.27
C ASP A 374 29.83 6.04 3.89
N ASP A 375 30.38 5.76 5.07
CA ASP A 375 30.48 4.39 5.63
C ASP A 375 29.25 3.90 6.41
N TRP A 376 28.06 4.42 6.11
CA TRP A 376 26.89 4.21 6.95
C TRP A 376 25.93 3.12 6.43
N LEU A 377 25.32 2.39 7.36
CA LEU A 377 24.32 1.37 7.08
C LEU A 377 23.00 2.05 6.70
N GLU A 378 22.47 1.69 5.53
CA GLU A 378 21.20 2.21 5.00
C GLU A 378 20.02 1.39 5.58
N LEU A 379 19.21 2.03 6.41
CA LEU A 379 17.90 1.52 6.87
C LEU A 379 16.81 2.27 6.12
N CYS A 380 15.93 1.54 5.43
CA CYS A 380 14.81 2.13 4.71
C CYS A 380 13.54 2.04 5.55
N LEU A 381 13.04 3.18 6.01
CA LEU A 381 11.71 3.30 6.61
C LEU A 381 10.63 3.28 5.54
N LEU A 382 9.60 2.49 5.77
CA LEU A 382 8.42 2.37 4.94
C LEU A 382 7.28 3.16 5.60
N LEU A 383 6.69 4.10 4.87
CA LEU A 383 5.61 4.95 5.40
C LEU A 383 4.25 4.44 4.91
N GLY A 384 3.23 4.62 5.75
CA GLY A 384 1.87 4.15 5.47
C GLY A 384 1.19 4.83 4.27
N ASP A 385 1.77 5.89 3.72
CA ASP A 385 1.25 6.69 2.60
C ASP A 385 1.90 6.36 1.25
N GLY A 386 2.66 5.27 1.17
CA GLY A 386 3.34 4.83 -0.05
C GLY A 386 4.74 5.39 -0.24
N ARG A 387 5.20 6.31 0.63
CA ARG A 387 6.55 6.86 0.59
C ARG A 387 7.52 6.02 1.41
N PHE A 388 8.81 6.23 1.18
CA PHE A 388 9.87 5.65 1.99
C PHE A 388 10.89 6.71 2.37
N GLN A 389 11.71 6.42 3.38
CA GLN A 389 12.78 7.28 3.80
C GLN A 389 14.04 6.49 4.12
N LEU A 390 15.17 6.92 3.59
CA LEU A 390 16.46 6.36 3.96
C LEU A 390 16.96 7.03 5.23
N LEU A 391 17.32 6.20 6.20
CA LEU A 391 18.08 6.57 7.36
C LEU A 391 19.47 5.96 7.23
N GLU A 392 20.47 6.69 7.70
CA GLU A 392 21.84 6.20 7.74
C GLU A 392 22.32 6.10 9.18
N ALA A 393 22.95 4.97 9.53
CA ALA A 393 23.48 4.72 10.86
C ALA A 393 24.85 4.06 10.80
N PRO A 394 25.81 4.46 11.66
CA PRO A 394 26.99 3.65 11.93
C PRO A 394 26.64 2.20 12.31
N GLU A 395 25.65 2.00 13.18
CA GLU A 395 25.35 0.69 13.75
C GLU A 395 23.85 0.43 13.90
N LEU A 396 23.45 -0.81 13.58
CA LEU A 396 22.17 -1.40 13.95
C LEU A 396 22.41 -2.45 15.04
N VAL A 397 21.83 -2.22 16.21
CA VAL A 397 21.97 -3.10 17.37
C VAL A 397 20.68 -3.89 17.56
N MET A 398 20.79 -5.21 17.65
CA MET A 398 19.69 -6.13 17.94
C MET A 398 20.01 -6.89 19.23
N ARG A 399 19.13 -6.82 20.23
CA ARG A 399 19.24 -7.57 21.48
C ARG A 399 18.12 -8.60 21.57
N PHE A 400 18.46 -9.85 21.85
CA PHE A 400 17.52 -10.96 21.99
C PHE A 400 17.29 -11.27 23.47
N ASP A 401 16.14 -11.87 23.78
CA ASP A 401 15.85 -12.36 25.14
C ASP A 401 16.15 -13.86 25.28
N ASP A 402 16.25 -14.59 24.17
CA ASP A 402 16.54 -16.02 24.14
C ASP A 402 17.91 -16.32 23.52
N GLU A 403 18.71 -17.13 24.23
CA GLU A 403 20.06 -17.54 23.78
C GLU A 403 19.99 -18.41 22.52
N ALA A 404 19.00 -19.28 22.37
CA ALA A 404 18.90 -20.16 21.21
C ALA A 404 18.54 -19.37 19.95
N GLU A 405 17.64 -18.39 20.06
CA GLU A 405 17.35 -17.42 19.00
C GLU A 405 18.58 -16.59 18.65
N PHE A 406 19.26 -16.02 19.66
CA PHE A 406 20.51 -15.27 19.45
C PHE A 406 21.54 -16.10 18.67
N GLN A 407 21.82 -17.34 19.10
CA GLN A 407 22.81 -18.20 18.43
C GLN A 407 22.41 -18.54 17.00
N ARG A 408 21.12 -18.81 16.77
CA ARG A 408 20.58 -19.08 15.43
C ARG A 408 20.77 -17.88 14.51
N TRP A 409 20.41 -16.68 14.97
CA TRP A 409 20.58 -15.44 14.23
C TRP A 409 22.06 -15.08 14.00
N ALA A 410 22.89 -15.18 15.04
CA ALA A 410 24.32 -14.90 14.95
C ALA A 410 25.04 -15.83 13.96
N SER A 411 24.70 -17.13 13.97
CA SER A 411 25.25 -18.08 13.00
C SER A 411 24.88 -17.71 11.57
N TYR A 412 23.59 -17.45 11.33
CA TYR A 412 23.09 -17.16 9.99
C TYR A 412 23.61 -15.82 9.43
N LEU A 413 23.64 -14.78 10.27
CA LEU A 413 24.21 -13.48 9.89
C LEU A 413 25.71 -13.56 9.63
N ARG A 414 26.46 -14.39 10.37
CA ARG A 414 27.90 -14.61 10.12
C ARG A 414 28.14 -15.21 8.74
N GLU A 415 27.28 -16.11 8.30
CA GLU A 415 27.36 -16.71 6.96
C GLU A 415 27.00 -15.70 5.86
N LEU A 416 25.92 -14.94 6.03
CA LEU A 416 25.48 -13.94 5.04
C LEU A 416 26.44 -12.73 4.92
N CYS A 417 26.93 -12.25 6.06
CA CYS A 417 27.83 -11.10 6.15
C CYS A 417 29.31 -11.47 5.99
N SER A 418 29.65 -12.74 5.71
CA SER A 418 31.01 -13.19 5.40
C SER A 418 31.59 -12.43 4.19
N GLU A 419 32.88 -12.06 4.26
CA GLU A 419 33.61 -11.41 3.17
C GLU A 419 33.76 -12.34 1.95
N ASP A 420 33.88 -13.64 2.21
CA ASP A 420 33.93 -14.67 1.18
C ASP A 420 32.60 -14.73 0.39
N GLY A 421 32.64 -14.21 -0.84
CA GLY A 421 31.50 -14.17 -1.74
C GLY A 421 30.98 -15.55 -2.16
N ASP A 422 31.80 -16.60 -2.10
CA ASP A 422 31.36 -17.97 -2.38
C ASP A 422 30.57 -18.55 -1.22
N ARG A 423 31.03 -18.34 0.03
CA ARG A 423 30.26 -18.68 1.22
C ARG A 423 28.92 -17.96 1.27
N ARG A 424 28.90 -16.67 0.94
CA ARG A 424 27.65 -15.89 0.84
C ARG A 424 26.72 -16.46 -0.22
N ARG A 425 27.22 -16.80 -1.41
CA ARG A 425 26.42 -17.42 -2.48
C ARG A 425 25.92 -18.81 -2.11
N ALA A 426 26.65 -19.54 -1.27
CA ALA A 426 26.20 -20.83 -0.74
C ALA A 426 25.09 -20.64 0.31
N ALA A 427 25.25 -19.70 1.26
CA ALA A 427 24.26 -19.39 2.28
C ALA A 427 22.91 -18.93 1.67
N LEU A 428 22.95 -18.15 0.58
CA LEU A 428 21.74 -17.73 -0.14
C LEU A 428 20.98 -18.87 -0.83
N LYS A 429 21.61 -20.02 -1.06
CA LYS A 429 20.97 -21.18 -1.71
C LYS A 429 20.37 -22.15 -0.70
N VAL A 430 20.86 -22.17 0.53
CA VAL A 430 20.39 -23.08 1.56
C VAL A 430 19.32 -22.34 2.36
N PRO A 431 18.03 -22.73 2.27
CA PRO A 431 17.03 -22.16 3.15
C PRO A 431 17.46 -22.42 4.60
N PRO A 432 17.23 -21.47 5.53
CA PRO A 432 17.58 -21.66 6.92
C PRO A 432 16.99 -22.99 7.39
N VAL A 433 17.83 -23.88 7.92
CA VAL A 433 17.36 -25.14 8.49
C VAL A 433 16.54 -24.78 9.71
N LEU A 434 15.22 -24.73 9.53
CA LEU A 434 14.27 -24.60 10.62
C LEU A 434 14.35 -25.91 11.40
N VAL A 435 15.23 -25.96 12.39
CA VAL A 435 15.16 -26.97 13.43
C VAL A 435 13.82 -26.73 14.11
N ALA A 436 12.82 -27.56 13.81
CA ALA A 436 11.49 -27.46 14.37
C ALA A 436 11.64 -27.30 15.88
N SER A 437 11.19 -26.17 16.40
CA SER A 437 11.08 -25.98 17.84
C SER A 437 10.18 -27.08 18.35
N VAL A 438 10.75 -28.00 19.12
CA VAL A 438 9.98 -29.01 19.85
C VAL A 438 9.01 -28.21 20.72
N PRO A 439 7.68 -28.39 20.57
CA PRO A 439 6.74 -27.68 21.41
C PRO A 439 7.06 -28.02 22.87
N LEU A 440 7.33 -26.98 23.66
CA LEU A 440 7.50 -27.12 25.10
C LEU A 440 6.19 -27.72 25.67
N PRO A 441 6.25 -28.77 26.50
CA PRO A 441 5.08 -29.44 27.05
C PRO A 441 4.27 -28.57 28.01
#